data_AF-A0A385DAW8-F1
#
_entry.id   AF-A0A385DAW8-F1
#
_cell.length_a   1.000
_cell.length_b   1.000
_cell.length_c   1.000
_cell.angle_alpha   90.00
_cell.angle_beta   90.00
_cell.angle_gamma   90.00
#
_symmetry.space_group_name_H-M   'P 1'
#
loop_
_entity.id
_entity.type
_entity.pdbx_description
1 polymer ?
#
loop_
_entity_poly.entity_id
_entity_poly.type
_entity_poly.pdbx_seq_one_letter_code
_entity_poly.pdbx_strand_id
1 'polypeptide(L)'
;MSTDGASVHFSELVNRNRRTLARLEDSRSLLLRRRDGEDLVLTTASRAEQDRTVVSAATRMLLAMARREPGSMELLLDLLPDAFPWVRFLPEADLHAFAVELVDTMRAADSVGNNASVAQLLVEWQHTAEVYSDPELLAALTRDHGDDYGPVPDPREVA
;
A
#
# COMPACT_ATOMS: atom_id res chain seq x y z
N MET A 1 10.06 -0.54 -4.66
CA MET A 1 10.46 -1.71 -5.47
C MET A 1 10.10 -1.43 -6.92
N SER A 2 11.06 -0.96 -7.71
CA SER A 2 10.86 -0.79 -9.15
C SER A 2 10.63 -2.16 -9.76
N THR A 3 9.46 -2.39 -10.36
CA THR A 3 9.22 -3.57 -11.19
C THR A 3 10.27 -3.58 -12.30
N ASP A 4 11.22 -4.50 -12.22
CA ASP A 4 12.25 -4.74 -13.25
C ASP A 4 11.62 -5.45 -14.45
N GLY A 5 10.60 -4.81 -15.01
CA GLY A 5 9.81 -5.28 -16.13
C GLY A 5 9.96 -4.33 -17.30
N ALA A 6 10.31 -4.85 -18.47
CA ALA A 6 10.43 -4.04 -19.66
C ALA A 6 9.11 -3.29 -19.93
N SER A 7 9.18 -1.96 -20.04
CA SER A 7 8.01 -1.11 -20.30
C SER A 7 7.66 -1.09 -21.79
N VAL A 8 6.38 -1.25 -22.11
CA VAL A 8 5.85 -1.23 -23.48
C VAL A 8 4.50 -0.52 -23.51
N HIS A 9 4.15 0.09 -24.65
CA HIS A 9 2.81 0.66 -24.83
C HIS A 9 1.77 -0.43 -25.02
N PHE A 10 0.56 -0.24 -24.49
CA PHE A 10 -0.56 -1.18 -24.67
C PHE A 10 -0.88 -1.44 -26.16
N SER A 11 -0.73 -0.42 -27.03
CA SER A 11 -0.89 -0.58 -28.48
C SER A 11 0.10 -1.57 -29.10
N GLU A 12 1.28 -1.77 -28.50
CA GLU A 12 2.25 -2.76 -28.96
C GLU A 12 1.80 -4.18 -28.62
N LEU A 13 1.13 -4.40 -27.47
CA LEU A 13 0.51 -5.68 -27.16
C LEU A 13 -0.60 -6.02 -28.16
N VAL A 14 -1.45 -5.04 -28.51
CA VAL A 14 -2.56 -5.23 -29.45
C VAL A 14 -2.04 -5.51 -30.87
N ASN A 15 -1.10 -4.70 -31.35
CA ASN A 15 -0.62 -4.78 -32.74
C ASN A 15 0.47 -5.85 -32.96
N ARG A 16 1.22 -6.22 -31.93
CA ARG A 16 2.39 -7.13 -32.02
C ARG A 16 2.39 -8.20 -30.92
N ASN A 17 1.21 -8.76 -30.62
CA ASN A 17 0.99 -9.69 -29.50
C ASN A 17 2.07 -10.76 -29.30
N ARG A 18 2.40 -11.57 -30.31
CA ARG A 18 3.41 -12.65 -30.19
C ARG A 18 4.78 -12.12 -29.80
N ARG A 19 5.20 -11.01 -30.42
CA ARG A 19 6.49 -10.38 -30.13
C ARG A 19 6.51 -9.80 -28.72
N THR A 20 5.41 -9.18 -28.29
CA THR A 20 5.29 -8.59 -26.96
C THR A 20 5.26 -9.69 -25.88
N LEU A 21 4.53 -10.78 -26.11
CA LEU A 21 4.46 -11.92 -25.19
C LEU A 21 5.78 -12.69 -25.08
N ALA A 22 6.54 -12.82 -26.17
CA ALA A 22 7.86 -13.46 -26.14
C ALA A 22 8.83 -12.77 -25.16
N ARG A 23 8.66 -11.47 -24.90
CA ARG A 23 9.48 -10.75 -23.92
C ARG A 23 9.30 -11.25 -22.48
N LEU A 24 8.24 -12.00 -22.17
CA LEU A 24 8.05 -12.64 -20.86
C LEU A 24 8.95 -13.87 -20.64
N GLU A 25 9.63 -14.34 -21.70
CA GLU A 25 10.68 -15.35 -21.59
C GLU A 25 11.94 -14.74 -20.97
N ASP A 26 12.29 -13.52 -21.36
CA ASP A 26 13.47 -12.78 -20.88
C ASP A 26 13.20 -11.92 -19.65
N SER A 27 11.93 -11.59 -19.35
CA SER A 27 11.54 -10.71 -18.25
C SER A 27 10.47 -11.35 -17.36
N ARG A 28 10.51 -11.06 -16.06
CA ARG A 28 9.52 -11.59 -15.11
C ARG A 28 8.12 -11.03 -15.35
N SER A 29 8.02 -9.76 -15.70
CA SER A 29 6.78 -9.05 -16.02
C SER A 29 7.03 -7.95 -17.05
N LEU A 30 5.95 -7.41 -17.64
CA LEU A 30 5.99 -6.25 -18.52
C LEU A 30 5.04 -5.18 -17.99
N LEU A 31 5.49 -3.92 -17.96
CA LEU A 31 4.64 -2.78 -17.65
C LEU A 31 4.00 -2.25 -18.94
N LEU A 32 2.69 -2.42 -19.06
CA LEU A 32 1.89 -1.93 -20.17
C LEU A 32 1.40 -0.51 -19.89
N ARG A 33 2.01 0.47 -20.54
CA ARG A 33 1.60 1.87 -20.47
C ARG A 33 0.32 2.11 -21.25
N ARG A 34 -0.73 2.59 -20.58
CA ARG A 34 -2.02 2.91 -21.21
C ARG A 34 -2.16 4.41 -21.40
N ARG A 35 -2.87 4.79 -22.48
CA ARG A 35 -3.15 6.21 -22.79
C ARG A 35 -4.30 6.74 -21.95
N ASP A 36 -5.34 5.91 -21.80
CA ASP A 36 -6.63 6.32 -21.23
C ASP A 36 -6.98 5.45 -19.99
N GLY A 37 -6.01 5.26 -19.09
CA GLY A 37 -6.24 4.54 -17.84
C GLY A 37 -4.96 4.12 -17.14
N GLU A 38 -5.11 3.47 -15.99
CA GLU A 38 -3.99 2.93 -15.23
C GLU A 38 -3.19 1.92 -16.04
N ASP A 39 -1.88 1.92 -15.81
CA ASP A 39 -0.99 0.92 -16.37
C ASP A 39 -1.35 -0.48 -15.90
N LEU A 40 -1.02 -1.46 -16.74
CA LEU A 40 -1.21 -2.86 -16.41
C LEU A 40 0.14 -3.55 -16.28
N VAL A 41 0.22 -4.53 -15.39
CA VAL A 41 1.36 -5.45 -15.35
C VAL A 41 0.95 -6.76 -16.01
N LEU A 42 1.67 -7.15 -17.06
CA LEU A 42 1.50 -8.44 -17.70
C LEU A 42 2.53 -9.42 -17.13
N THR A 43 2.06 -10.54 -16.60
CA THR A 43 2.87 -11.65 -16.11
C THR A 43 2.13 -12.96 -16.35
N THR A 44 2.78 -14.11 -16.11
CA THR A 44 2.09 -15.39 -16.17
C THR A 44 1.21 -15.57 -14.94
N ALA A 45 0.06 -16.25 -15.09
CA ALA A 45 -0.84 -16.53 -13.97
C ALA A 45 -0.12 -17.31 -12.84
N SER A 46 0.75 -18.25 -13.20
CA SER A 46 1.55 -19.01 -12.23
C SER A 46 2.50 -18.10 -11.43
N ARG A 47 3.16 -17.12 -12.06
CA ARG A 47 4.03 -16.17 -11.35
C ARG A 47 3.22 -15.26 -10.43
N ALA A 48 2.08 -14.75 -10.90
CA ALA A 48 1.19 -13.94 -10.05
C ALA A 48 0.69 -14.71 -8.82
N GLU A 49 0.42 -16.01 -8.96
CA GLU A 49 0.02 -16.87 -7.84
C GLU A 49 1.18 -17.19 -6.90
N GLN A 50 2.38 -17.40 -7.44
CA GLN A 50 3.61 -17.58 -6.65
C GLN A 50 3.90 -16.35 -5.80
N ASP A 51 3.83 -15.15 -6.38
CA ASP A 51 4.06 -13.89 -5.66
C ASP A 51 3.04 -13.72 -4.53
N ARG A 52 1.75 -14.03 -4.78
CA ARG A 52 0.72 -14.06 -3.72
C ARG A 52 1.02 -15.06 -2.63
N THR A 53 1.43 -16.27 -2.99
CA THR A 53 1.77 -17.34 -2.04
C THR A 53 2.92 -16.93 -1.14
N VAL A 54 3.97 -16.31 -1.69
CA VAL A 54 5.13 -15.84 -0.92
C VAL A 54 4.72 -14.76 0.07
N VAL A 55 3.93 -13.76 -0.36
CA VAL A 55 3.44 -12.69 0.52
C VAL A 55 2.57 -13.26 1.63
N SER A 56 1.67 -14.19 1.31
CA SER A 56 0.82 -14.87 2.29
C SER A 56 1.64 -15.66 3.31
N ALA A 57 2.63 -16.43 2.86
CA ALA A 57 3.53 -17.18 3.74
C ALA A 57 4.31 -16.25 4.68
N ALA A 58 4.90 -15.16 4.16
CA ALA A 58 5.62 -14.17 4.96
C ALA A 58 4.70 -13.50 6.01
N THR A 59 3.49 -13.12 5.60
CA THR A 59 2.47 -12.53 6.50
C THR A 59 2.11 -13.49 7.61
N ARG A 60 1.86 -14.77 7.30
CA ARG A 60 1.53 -15.80 8.30
C ARG A 60 2.69 -16.05 9.26
N MET A 61 3.93 -16.06 8.77
CA MET A 61 5.12 -16.18 9.62
C MET A 61 5.24 -14.99 10.58
N LEU A 62 5.10 -13.75 10.08
CA LEU A 62 5.11 -12.54 10.92
C LEU A 62 4.03 -12.59 12.00
N LEU A 63 2.78 -12.89 11.61
CA LEU A 63 1.66 -13.01 12.55
C LEU A 63 1.84 -14.16 13.55
N ALA A 64 2.51 -15.24 13.17
CA ALA A 64 2.81 -16.35 14.08
C ALA A 64 3.89 -15.96 15.09
N MET A 65 4.92 -15.22 14.68
CA MET A 65 5.95 -14.70 15.59
C MET A 65 5.35 -13.69 16.58
N ALA A 66 4.53 -12.74 16.09
CA ALA A 66 3.92 -11.71 16.91
C ALA A 66 2.97 -12.23 18.01
N ARG A 67 2.48 -13.46 17.88
CA ARG A 67 1.61 -14.11 18.89
C ARG A 67 2.37 -14.92 19.94
N ARG A 68 3.66 -15.22 19.71
CA ARG A 68 4.38 -16.25 20.46
C ARG A 68 5.23 -15.67 21.60
N GLU A 69 5.67 -14.43 21.47
CA GLU A 69 6.56 -13.79 22.44
C GLU A 69 5.84 -12.68 23.23
N PRO A 70 5.87 -12.72 24.58
CA PRO A 70 5.60 -11.52 25.39
C PRO A 70 6.53 -10.39 24.92
N GLY A 71 5.99 -9.19 24.70
CA GLY A 71 6.76 -8.05 24.18
C GLY A 71 6.93 -8.01 22.65
N SER A 72 6.23 -8.88 21.90
CA SER A 72 6.25 -8.84 20.41
C SER A 72 5.88 -7.47 19.83
N MET A 73 5.02 -6.71 20.51
CA MET A 73 4.64 -5.36 20.08
C MET A 73 5.80 -4.37 20.25
N GLU A 74 6.54 -4.43 21.36
CA GLU A 74 7.72 -3.59 21.58
C GLU A 74 8.79 -3.87 20.53
N LEU A 75 9.05 -5.16 20.24
CA LEU A 75 9.96 -5.55 19.17
C LEU A 75 9.51 -5.06 17.79
N LEU A 76 8.20 -5.08 17.51
CA LEU A 76 7.68 -4.54 16.26
C LEU A 76 7.94 -3.03 16.18
N LEU A 77 7.63 -2.29 17.25
CA LEU A 77 7.85 -0.85 17.33
C LEU A 77 9.32 -0.47 17.14
N ASP A 78 10.25 -1.28 17.65
CA ASP A 78 11.69 -1.10 17.45
C ASP A 78 12.11 -1.32 15.99
N LEU A 79 11.44 -2.22 15.26
CA LEU A 79 11.75 -2.56 13.86
C LEU A 79 11.08 -1.63 12.84
N LEU A 80 9.94 -1.02 13.19
CA LEU A 80 9.17 -0.17 12.26
C LEU A 80 10.00 0.99 11.69
N PRO A 81 10.83 1.73 12.46
CA PRO A 81 11.66 2.81 11.92
C PRO A 81 12.69 2.37 10.88
N ASP A 82 13.14 1.11 10.91
CA ASP A 82 14.09 0.58 9.93
C ASP A 82 13.38 0.18 8.63
N ALA A 83 12.16 -0.37 8.74
CA ALA A 83 11.34 -0.76 7.59
C ALA A 83 10.65 0.45 6.93
N PHE A 84 10.20 1.41 7.74
CA PHE A 84 9.40 2.56 7.35
C PHE A 84 9.94 3.83 8.03
N PRO A 85 11.01 4.45 7.50
CA PRO A 85 11.68 5.57 8.18
C PRO A 85 10.78 6.78 8.51
N TRP A 86 9.72 6.98 7.73
CA TRP A 86 8.75 8.07 7.93
C TRP A 86 7.99 7.96 9.26
N VAL A 87 7.89 6.77 9.88
CA VAL A 87 7.20 6.60 11.17
C VAL A 87 7.84 7.40 12.30
N ARG A 88 9.10 7.83 12.15
CA ARG A 88 9.82 8.67 13.12
C ARG A 88 9.19 10.05 13.32
N PHE A 89 8.33 10.49 12.40
CA PHE A 89 7.57 11.74 12.54
C PHE A 89 6.27 11.57 13.32
N LEU A 90 5.80 10.34 13.54
CA LEU A 90 4.57 10.10 14.28
C LEU A 90 4.77 10.33 15.78
N PRO A 91 3.77 10.90 16.48
CA PRO A 91 3.69 10.82 17.94
C PRO A 91 3.69 9.37 18.41
N GLU A 92 4.16 9.11 19.63
CA GLU A 92 4.25 7.76 20.19
C GLU A 92 2.90 7.01 20.16
N ALA A 93 1.81 7.68 20.55
CA ALA A 93 0.47 7.09 20.51
C ALA A 93 0.04 6.66 19.09
N ASP A 94 0.41 7.45 18.09
CA ASP A 94 0.08 7.21 16.69
C ASP A 94 0.97 6.12 16.08
N LEU A 95 2.24 6.04 16.49
CA LEU A 95 3.12 4.93 16.12
C LEU A 95 2.57 3.59 16.65
N HIS A 96 2.10 3.57 17.91
CA HIS A 96 1.43 2.42 18.49
C HIS A 96 0.14 2.05 17.74
N ALA A 97 -0.68 3.03 17.39
CA ALA A 97 -1.90 2.82 16.63
C ALA A 97 -1.60 2.22 15.24
N PHE A 98 -0.63 2.78 14.52
CA PHE A 98 -0.16 2.27 13.24
C PHE A 98 0.30 0.80 13.34
N ALA A 99 1.08 0.44 14.36
CA ALA A 99 1.59 -0.91 14.52
C ALA A 99 0.45 -1.95 14.71
N VAL A 100 -0.55 -1.62 15.53
CA VAL A 100 -1.74 -2.46 15.74
C VAL A 100 -2.54 -2.60 14.45
N GLU A 101 -2.84 -1.47 13.80
CA GLU A 101 -3.67 -1.44 12.60
C GLU A 101 -3.01 -2.17 11.43
N LEU A 102 -1.69 -2.06 11.27
CA LEU A 102 -0.92 -2.76 10.25
C LEU A 102 -1.06 -4.29 10.42
N VAL A 103 -0.87 -4.80 11.63
CA VAL A 103 -0.96 -6.24 11.93
C VAL A 103 -2.36 -6.78 11.66
N ASP A 104 -3.39 -6.05 12.11
CA ASP A 104 -4.78 -6.45 11.93
C ASP A 104 -5.19 -6.40 10.44
N THR A 105 -4.78 -5.35 9.72
CA THR A 105 -5.07 -5.21 8.28
C THR A 105 -4.36 -6.27 7.47
N MET A 106 -3.10 -6.61 7.77
CA MET A 106 -2.39 -7.71 7.12
C MET A 106 -3.09 -9.06 7.33
N ARG A 107 -3.60 -9.32 8.54
CA ARG A 107 -4.37 -10.53 8.84
C ARG A 107 -5.68 -10.58 8.05
N ALA A 108 -6.43 -9.48 8.03
CA ALA A 108 -7.68 -9.39 7.28
C ALA A 108 -7.44 -9.56 5.78
N ALA A 109 -6.44 -8.87 5.22
CA ALA A 109 -6.05 -8.94 3.81
C ALA A 109 -5.66 -10.35 3.37
N ASP A 110 -4.84 -11.07 4.17
CA ASP A 110 -4.46 -12.45 3.88
C ASP A 110 -5.67 -13.39 3.83
N SER A 111 -6.67 -13.17 4.70
CA SER A 111 -7.87 -14.02 4.77
C SER A 111 -8.75 -13.95 3.51
N VAL A 112 -8.69 -12.83 2.77
CA VAL A 112 -9.47 -12.60 1.55
C VAL A 112 -8.61 -12.53 0.28
N GLY A 113 -7.29 -12.65 0.40
CA GLY A 113 -6.35 -12.57 -0.72
C GLY A 113 -6.26 -11.20 -1.38
N ASN A 114 -6.60 -10.12 -0.65
CA ASN A 114 -6.61 -8.75 -1.16
C ASN A 114 -5.67 -7.85 -0.36
N ASN A 115 -4.48 -7.61 -0.91
CA ASN A 115 -3.45 -6.79 -0.27
C ASN A 115 -3.60 -5.28 -0.52
N ALA A 116 -4.61 -4.85 -1.28
CA ALA A 116 -4.81 -3.43 -1.59
C ALA A 116 -5.05 -2.61 -0.32
N SER A 117 -5.78 -3.16 0.67
CA SER A 117 -6.04 -2.48 1.95
C SER A 117 -4.75 -2.21 2.74
N VAL A 118 -3.77 -3.13 2.69
CA VAL A 118 -2.47 -2.93 3.36
C VAL A 118 -1.68 -1.81 2.69
N ALA A 119 -1.67 -1.79 1.35
CA ALA A 119 -1.00 -0.72 0.61
C ALA A 119 -1.63 0.65 0.89
N GLN A 120 -2.96 0.71 0.92
CA GLN A 120 -3.70 1.92 1.25
C GLN A 120 -3.38 2.42 2.66
N LEU A 121 -3.42 1.54 3.67
CA LEU A 121 -3.08 1.87 5.05
C LEU A 121 -1.67 2.46 5.16
N LEU A 122 -0.68 1.88 4.48
CA LEU A 122 0.69 2.39 4.48
C LEU A 122 0.78 3.80 3.91
N VAL A 123 0.03 4.10 2.83
CA VAL A 123 -0.02 5.44 2.23
C VAL A 123 -0.71 6.44 3.16
N GLU A 124 -1.82 6.06 3.79
CA GLU A 124 -2.54 6.91 4.73
C GLU A 124 -1.68 7.30 5.92
N TRP A 125 -1.01 6.33 6.55
CA TRP A 125 -0.11 6.59 7.67
C TRP A 125 1.14 7.36 7.27
N GLN A 126 1.66 7.16 6.06
CA GLN A 126 2.73 7.99 5.52
C GLN A 126 2.29 9.45 5.39
N HIS A 127 1.10 9.72 4.86
CA HIS A 127 0.58 11.09 4.78
C HIS A 127 0.36 11.70 6.19
N THR A 128 -0.11 10.93 7.15
CA THR A 128 -0.19 11.39 8.56
C THR A 128 1.19 11.77 9.10
N ALA A 129 2.22 10.97 8.82
CA ALA A 129 3.60 11.29 9.20
C ALA A 129 4.14 12.53 8.48
N GLU A 130 3.79 12.72 7.21
CA GLU A 130 4.13 13.94 6.45
C GLU A 130 3.52 15.19 7.09
N VAL A 131 2.26 15.10 7.55
CA VAL A 131 1.61 16.20 8.30
C VAL A 131 2.38 16.51 9.58
N TYR A 132 2.73 15.50 10.38
CA TYR A 132 3.52 15.73 11.60
C TYR A 132 4.94 16.22 11.35
N SER A 133 5.51 15.92 10.18
CA SER A 133 6.85 16.40 9.79
C SER A 133 6.89 17.90 9.47
N ASP A 134 5.74 18.49 9.14
CA ASP A 134 5.58 19.90 8.76
C ASP A 134 4.72 20.66 9.80
N PRO A 135 5.34 21.45 10.69
CA PRO A 135 4.61 22.20 11.70
C PRO A 135 3.61 23.21 11.15
N GLU A 136 3.85 23.78 9.96
CA GLU A 136 2.93 24.74 9.33
C GLU A 136 1.70 24.02 8.81
N LEU A 137 1.89 22.86 8.15
CA LEU A 137 0.79 22.01 7.69
C LEU A 137 -0.03 21.46 8.86
N LEU A 138 0.65 20.97 9.90
CA LEU A 138 -0.01 20.49 11.11
C LEU A 138 -0.87 21.59 11.75
N ALA A 139 -0.33 22.81 11.89
CA ALA A 139 -1.08 23.94 12.43
C ALA A 139 -2.27 24.32 11.53
N ALA A 140 -2.09 24.30 10.21
CA ALA A 140 -3.14 24.61 9.25
C ALA A 140 -4.30 23.59 9.30
N LEU A 141 -4.00 22.31 9.49
CA LEU A 141 -5.00 21.23 9.57
C LEU A 141 -5.68 21.12 10.94
N THR A 142 -4.98 21.46 12.02
CA THR A 142 -5.49 21.30 13.40
C THR A 142 -6.10 22.58 13.99
N ARG A 143 -5.92 23.74 13.35
CA ARG A 143 -6.57 24.98 13.79
C ARG A 143 -8.09 24.84 13.80
N ASP A 144 -8.73 25.54 14.72
CA ASP A 144 -10.18 25.71 14.68
C ASP A 144 -10.55 26.48 13.40
N HIS A 145 -11.45 25.90 12.62
CA HIS A 145 -11.93 26.50 11.38
C HIS A 145 -13.15 27.40 11.59
N GLY A 146 -13.72 27.43 12.81
CA GLY A 146 -14.64 28.46 13.33
C GLY A 146 -16.01 28.57 12.68
N ASP A 147 -16.12 28.30 11.38
CA ASP A 147 -17.33 28.42 10.59
C ASP A 147 -17.89 27.02 10.30
N ASP A 148 -19.14 26.80 10.72
CA ASP A 148 -19.98 25.77 10.12
C ASP A 148 -20.18 26.19 8.65
N TYR A 149 -19.50 25.51 7.71
CA TYR A 149 -19.46 25.83 6.28
C TYR A 149 -20.82 25.67 5.56
N GLY A 150 -21.91 25.78 6.31
CA GLY A 150 -23.27 25.58 5.90
C GLY A 150 -23.66 24.10 5.92
N PRO A 151 -24.98 23.83 5.88
CA PRO A 151 -25.48 22.46 5.79
C PRO A 151 -24.98 21.80 4.50
N VAL A 152 -24.38 20.62 4.64
CA VAL A 152 -24.03 19.77 3.50
C VAL A 152 -25.35 19.31 2.84
N PRO A 153 -25.62 19.65 1.56
CA PRO A 153 -26.83 19.22 0.88
C PRO A 153 -26.92 17.69 0.84
N ASP A 154 -28.13 17.13 0.91
CA ASP A 154 -28.30 15.68 0.71
C ASP A 154 -27.77 15.33 -0.69
N PRO A 155 -26.83 14.38 -0.82
CA PRO A 155 -26.29 13.97 -2.12
C PRO A 155 -27.35 13.58 -3.16
N ARG A 156 -28.57 13.24 -2.72
CA ARG A 156 -29.71 12.87 -3.57
C ARG A 156 -30.54 14.05 -4.06
N GLU A 157 -30.37 15.24 -3.48
CA GLU A 157 -31.09 16.46 -3.85
C GLU A 157 -30.33 17.34 -4.86
N VAL A 158 -29.06 17.02 -5.14
CA VAL A 158 -28.18 17.77 -6.08
C VAL A 158 -28.18 17.16 -7.49
N ALA A 159 -29.15 16.29 -7.82
CA ALA A 159 -29.28 15.60 -9.10
C ALA A 159 -30.36 16.22 -10.01
#